data_AF-N9UUJ1-F1
#
_entry.id   AF-N9UUJ1-F1
#
_cell.length_a   1.000
_cell.length_b   1.000
_cell.length_c   1.000
_cell.angle_alpha   90.00
_cell.angle_beta   90.00
_cell.angle_gamma   90.00
#
_symmetry.space_group_name_H-M   'P 1'
#
loop_
_entity.id
_entity.type
_entity.pdbx_description
1 polymer ?
#
loop_
_entity_poly.entity_id
_entity_poly.type
_entity_poly.pdbx_seq_one_letter_code
_entity_poly.pdbx_strand_id
1 'polypeptide(L)'
;MHQNSSFTDRLIIIQTKTTKIQKIAFQPKQIQFPSFSIIKSEIKNNITSFLYEIPLDGFGNKQRRVIKIFRELIELKEFHRILFSKFPLLSKTLQMFQEMFVCIQNNNTYTITDSFTTKNLVLLLICDGYDCEEFFTLFNKPINYDLTQYFGSDLARLTQEYFSFQLEPHLPFFFKYPILFEPHSFVLEKDLSSPIKQVLFSPLSFVLPLLKDASVFRQYIPSNFQYNYSKITESVIGYSFGELLVKLKSNHPRRTNQTLNTLIDKLAQQLKNIKKPIVCYLHNKFFIECYNYKDIIPIDLSKLGIYPEMEIKGSGSVGIVYRSKCGKYAIKRCNSQRLASTLREVRVLRMLNHLNILKFIAYSPNTIVTEWCYYGTLDNFIKQKNFSHHLLPLPYFFHLVSQFNNGMNYLLKDVQLVHRDIKYQNILITVDPNSSEPEPMNLLLKIADFNTSREISDIMKTQLGTEEIVPIGLFLHFLLSGVSHPKPNLKIGSETIYDVSFCEVTRRINPYLYDAMYELISMMVVSRLDKRIDWEEYLLRYSMIHNSFTNENMNNE
;
A
#
# COMPACT_ATOMS: atom_id res chain seq x y z
N MET A 1 -34.70 24.94 5.55
CA MET A 1 -33.99 24.50 6.78
C MET A 1 -33.15 23.29 6.44
N HIS A 2 -31.99 23.20 7.08
CA HIS A 2 -30.78 22.46 6.69
C HIS A 2 -30.93 20.98 6.35
N GLN A 3 -30.27 20.56 5.25
CA GLN A 3 -29.56 19.29 5.20
C GLN A 3 -28.14 19.53 4.67
N ASN A 4 -27.18 19.24 5.55
CA ASN A 4 -25.75 19.45 5.42
C ASN A 4 -25.04 18.24 4.79
N SER A 5 -23.94 18.57 4.10
CA SER A 5 -22.69 17.81 3.94
C SER A 5 -22.72 16.46 3.21
N SER A 6 -22.37 16.50 1.91
CA SER A 6 -21.46 15.52 1.28
C SER A 6 -20.61 16.17 0.18
N PHE A 7 -19.69 17.05 0.61
CA PHE A 7 -18.59 17.57 -0.20
C PHE A 7 -17.31 17.37 0.62
N THR A 8 -16.80 16.15 0.66
CA THR A 8 -15.52 15.83 1.31
C THR A 8 -14.43 15.67 0.25
N ASP A 9 -13.50 16.64 0.33
CA ASP A 9 -12.06 16.54 0.08
C ASP A 9 -11.56 16.33 -1.35
N ARG A 10 -11.35 17.47 -2.04
CA ARG A 10 -10.39 17.60 -3.15
C ARG A 10 -9.42 18.72 -2.81
N LEU A 11 -8.12 18.39 -2.77
CA LEU A 11 -6.94 19.20 -2.44
C LEU A 11 -7.15 20.73 -2.33
N ILE A 12 -6.97 21.26 -1.12
CA ILE A 12 -6.93 22.69 -0.75
C ILE A 12 -5.52 23.04 -0.30
N ILE A 13 -4.82 24.00 -0.93
CA ILE A 13 -3.92 24.91 -0.18
C ILE A 13 -3.75 26.27 -0.87
N ILE A 14 -4.52 27.29 -0.51
CA ILE A 14 -3.98 28.46 0.21
C ILE A 14 -5.12 28.95 1.09
N GLN A 15 -5.09 28.66 2.39
CA GLN A 15 -6.08 29.19 3.31
C GLN A 15 -5.76 30.66 3.63
N THR A 16 -5.84 31.52 2.62
CA THR A 16 -6.30 32.90 2.82
C THR A 16 -7.75 32.93 2.37
N LYS A 17 -8.60 33.78 2.97
CA LYS A 17 -10.08 33.77 2.83
C LYS A 17 -10.64 33.84 1.39
N THR A 18 -9.84 33.77 0.32
CA THR A 18 -10.29 34.03 -1.07
C THR A 18 -9.63 33.24 -2.22
N THR A 19 -8.92 32.11 -2.08
CA THR A 19 -8.48 31.33 -3.27
C THR A 19 -8.29 29.82 -3.00
N LYS A 20 -8.92 28.95 -3.82
CA LYS A 20 -8.85 27.47 -3.72
C LYS A 20 -7.91 26.89 -4.79
N ILE A 21 -6.94 26.05 -4.40
CA ILE A 21 -6.23 25.11 -5.29
C ILE A 21 -7.20 24.01 -5.74
N GLN A 22 -7.09 23.51 -6.98
CA GLN A 22 -7.88 22.37 -7.46
C GLN A 22 -7.04 21.38 -8.29
N LYS A 23 -7.36 20.09 -8.16
CA LYS A 23 -6.73 18.96 -8.89
C LYS A 23 -7.61 18.55 -10.07
N ILE A 24 -7.02 18.34 -11.25
CA ILE A 24 -7.73 17.94 -12.47
C ILE A 24 -6.89 16.90 -13.27
N ALA A 25 -7.52 15.91 -13.91
CA ALA A 25 -6.88 14.74 -14.54
C ALA A 25 -6.58 14.91 -16.06
N PHE A 26 -5.31 15.02 -16.48
CA PHE A 26 -4.94 15.42 -17.85
C PHE A 26 -4.65 14.25 -18.81
N GLN A 27 -4.88 14.43 -20.12
CA GLN A 27 -4.50 13.51 -21.21
C GLN A 27 -3.64 14.24 -22.26
N PRO A 28 -2.55 13.63 -22.78
CA PRO A 28 -1.81 14.18 -23.90
C PRO A 28 -2.43 13.68 -25.22
N LYS A 29 -3.21 14.53 -25.90
CA LYS A 29 -3.39 14.44 -27.36
C LYS A 29 -2.88 15.73 -28.00
N GLN A 30 -2.00 15.54 -28.99
CA GLN A 30 -1.28 16.53 -29.80
C GLN A 30 -1.79 17.98 -29.70
N ILE A 31 -0.96 18.85 -29.12
CA ILE A 31 -1.23 20.29 -29.03
C ILE A 31 -0.30 21.00 -30.01
N GLN A 32 -0.85 21.53 -31.11
CA GLN A 32 -0.21 22.58 -31.91
C GLN A 32 -0.72 23.94 -31.44
N PHE A 33 0.21 24.86 -31.13
CA PHE A 33 -0.06 26.20 -30.60
C PHE A 33 -0.03 27.26 -31.70
N PRO A 34 -0.94 28.26 -31.64
CA PRO A 34 -0.44 29.63 -31.54
C PRO A 34 -1.15 30.55 -30.51
N SER A 35 -2.24 30.14 -29.86
CA SER A 35 -2.91 30.95 -28.82
C SER A 35 -3.95 30.11 -28.05
N PHE A 36 -3.81 29.94 -26.73
CA PHE A 36 -4.59 28.94 -25.97
C PHE A 36 -5.39 29.48 -24.77
N SER A 37 -6.63 28.99 -24.65
CA SER A 37 -7.42 28.89 -23.43
C SER A 37 -7.71 27.40 -23.13
N ILE A 38 -7.49 26.94 -21.91
CA ILE A 38 -7.68 25.53 -21.47
C ILE A 38 -8.98 25.44 -20.66
N ILE A 39 -9.94 24.59 -21.04
CA ILE A 39 -11.22 24.44 -20.30
C ILE A 39 -11.13 23.30 -19.28
N LYS A 40 -11.45 23.60 -18.01
CA LYS A 40 -11.42 22.65 -16.87
C LYS A 40 -12.23 21.36 -17.06
N SER A 41 -13.28 21.38 -17.89
CA SER A 41 -14.12 20.22 -18.21
C SER A 41 -13.52 19.26 -19.24
N GLU A 42 -12.57 19.71 -20.08
CA GLU A 42 -11.88 18.87 -21.07
C GLU A 42 -10.81 17.95 -20.44
N ILE A 43 -10.61 18.09 -19.13
CA ILE A 43 -9.59 17.40 -18.34
C ILE A 43 -10.18 16.16 -17.65
N LYS A 44 -10.97 15.34 -18.38
CA LYS A 44 -11.52 14.07 -17.86
C LYS A 44 -11.76 13.02 -18.93
N ASN A 45 -10.82 12.08 -19.05
CA ASN A 45 -10.94 10.68 -18.55
C ASN A 45 -9.96 9.77 -19.31
N ASN A 46 -9.16 9.05 -18.52
CA ASN A 46 -8.15 8.01 -18.81
C ASN A 46 -6.71 8.49 -19.04
N ILE A 47 -5.83 8.32 -18.03
CA ILE A 47 -4.36 8.12 -18.06
C ILE A 47 -3.63 9.00 -16.99
N THR A 48 -2.38 8.61 -16.71
CA THR A 48 -1.55 8.55 -15.52
C THR A 48 -0.83 9.84 -15.07
N SER A 49 -1.31 11.05 -15.34
CA SER A 49 -0.65 12.30 -14.91
C SER A 49 -1.64 13.25 -14.23
N PHE A 50 -1.18 14.08 -13.28
CA PHE A 50 -2.02 14.98 -12.48
C PHE A 50 -1.56 16.45 -12.55
N LEU A 51 -2.51 17.36 -12.35
CA LEU A 51 -2.30 18.81 -12.43
C LEU A 51 -2.38 19.44 -11.02
N TYR A 52 -1.33 20.16 -10.61
CA TYR A 52 -1.43 21.12 -9.50
C TYR A 52 -1.83 22.49 -10.03
N GLU A 53 -2.90 23.05 -9.47
CA GLU A 53 -3.29 24.44 -9.69
C GLU A 53 -2.83 25.29 -8.50
N ILE A 54 -1.85 26.17 -8.67
CA ILE A 54 -1.26 26.95 -7.58
C ILE A 54 -1.56 28.45 -7.76
N PRO A 55 -2.50 29.04 -7.00
CA PRO A 55 -2.75 30.47 -6.97
C PRO A 55 -1.49 31.22 -6.53
N LEU A 56 -0.97 32.06 -7.42
CA LEU A 56 0.25 32.80 -7.15
C LEU A 56 0.02 33.93 -6.13
N ASP A 57 -1.22 34.41 -5.99
CA ASP A 57 -1.59 35.48 -5.06
C ASP A 57 -1.22 35.17 -3.59
N GLY A 58 -1.29 33.91 -3.18
CA GLY A 58 -0.91 33.53 -1.82
C GLY A 58 0.59 33.54 -1.54
N PHE A 59 1.43 33.82 -2.54
CA PHE A 59 2.87 34.06 -2.37
C PHE A 59 3.22 35.56 -2.28
N GLY A 60 2.24 36.46 -2.43
CA GLY A 60 2.45 37.90 -2.31
C GLY A 60 3.50 38.43 -3.30
N ASN A 61 4.53 39.10 -2.79
CA ASN A 61 5.62 39.63 -3.62
C ASN A 61 6.62 38.57 -4.11
N LYS A 62 6.46 37.29 -3.73
CA LYS A 62 7.40 36.20 -4.08
C LYS A 62 7.00 35.40 -5.33
N GLN A 63 5.93 35.77 -6.02
CA GLN A 63 5.41 35.04 -7.20
C GLN A 63 6.47 34.73 -8.25
N ARG A 64 7.25 35.75 -8.67
CA ARG A 64 8.32 35.59 -9.66
C ARG A 64 9.39 34.60 -9.20
N ARG A 65 9.67 34.54 -7.89
CA ARG A 65 10.65 33.62 -7.31
C ARG A 65 10.15 32.17 -7.34
N VAL A 66 8.88 31.94 -7.03
CA VAL A 66 8.25 30.60 -7.12
C VAL A 66 8.35 30.05 -8.54
N ILE A 67 8.00 30.87 -9.54
CA ILE A 67 8.05 30.49 -10.95
C ILE A 67 9.50 30.18 -11.36
N LYS A 68 10.45 31.03 -10.96
CA LYS A 68 11.87 30.82 -11.22
C LYS A 68 12.36 29.47 -10.65
N ILE A 69 12.00 29.15 -9.41
CA ILE A 69 12.37 27.87 -8.76
C ILE A 69 11.86 26.67 -9.57
N PHE A 70 10.61 26.69 -10.01
CA PHE A 70 10.08 25.57 -10.80
C PHE A 70 10.73 25.45 -12.18
N ARG A 71 11.02 26.56 -12.86
CA ARG A 71 11.76 26.53 -14.13
C ARG A 71 13.13 25.90 -13.96
N GLU A 72 13.86 26.31 -12.94
CA GLU A 72 15.20 25.78 -12.69
C GLU A 72 15.17 24.31 -12.20
N LEU A 73 14.13 23.89 -11.45
CA LEU A 73 13.89 22.48 -11.11
C LEU A 73 13.72 21.60 -12.36
N ILE A 74 12.99 22.11 -13.36
CA ILE A 74 12.80 21.42 -14.65
C ILE A 74 14.12 21.36 -15.44
N GLU A 75 14.85 22.46 -15.53
CA GLU A 75 16.15 22.48 -16.22
C GLU A 75 17.14 21.48 -15.59
N LEU A 76 17.14 21.34 -14.26
CA LEU A 76 18.06 20.43 -13.57
C LEU A 76 17.78 18.96 -13.79
N LYS A 77 16.52 18.59 -14.02
CA LYS A 77 16.15 17.24 -14.46
C LYS A 77 16.93 16.86 -15.73
N GLU A 78 17.08 17.81 -16.65
CA GLU A 78 17.77 17.61 -17.93
C GLU A 78 19.29 17.67 -17.81
N PHE A 79 19.83 18.62 -17.03
CA PHE A 79 21.29 18.87 -16.99
C PHE A 79 22.09 18.03 -16.00
N HIS A 80 21.49 17.46 -14.96
CA HIS A 80 22.23 16.90 -13.81
C HIS A 80 21.97 15.42 -13.53
N ARG A 81 21.73 14.63 -14.59
CA ARG A 81 21.47 13.18 -14.48
C ARG A 81 22.55 12.41 -13.69
N ILE A 82 23.82 12.81 -13.81
CA ILE A 82 24.94 12.19 -13.08
C ILE A 82 24.93 12.57 -11.59
N LEU A 83 24.64 13.83 -11.26
CA LEU A 83 24.56 14.28 -9.87
C LEU A 83 23.44 13.56 -9.11
N PHE A 84 22.27 13.46 -9.73
CA PHE A 84 21.10 12.82 -9.13
C PHE A 84 21.20 11.29 -9.03
N SER A 85 22.16 10.66 -9.72
CA SER A 85 22.45 9.23 -9.52
C SER A 85 22.90 8.91 -8.08
N LYS A 86 23.45 9.90 -7.37
CA LYS A 86 23.83 9.79 -5.95
C LYS A 86 22.65 9.98 -4.98
N PHE A 87 21.53 10.54 -5.46
CA PHE A 87 20.36 10.92 -4.66
C PHE A 87 19.08 10.33 -5.31
N PRO A 88 18.89 9.00 -5.25
CA PRO A 88 17.84 8.33 -6.02
C PRO A 88 16.42 8.75 -5.62
N LEU A 89 16.16 9.07 -4.35
CA LEU A 89 14.83 9.50 -3.93
C LEU A 89 14.54 10.94 -4.40
N LEU A 90 15.53 11.82 -4.29
CA LEU A 90 15.42 13.19 -4.82
C LEU A 90 15.28 13.18 -6.35
N SER A 91 16.03 12.31 -7.04
CA SER A 91 15.92 12.10 -8.48
C SER A 91 14.50 11.71 -8.88
N LYS A 92 13.86 10.79 -8.15
CA LYS A 92 12.46 10.40 -8.38
C LYS A 92 11.51 11.57 -8.19
N THR A 93 11.66 12.35 -7.10
CA THR A 93 10.88 13.58 -6.86
C THR A 93 10.97 14.55 -8.05
N LEU A 94 12.16 14.73 -8.64
CA LEU A 94 12.33 15.64 -9.79
C LEU A 94 11.75 15.06 -11.08
N GLN A 95 11.86 13.74 -11.28
CA GLN A 95 11.27 13.06 -12.43
C GLN A 95 9.75 13.16 -12.46
N MET A 96 9.09 13.38 -11.31
CA MET A 96 7.65 13.62 -11.25
C MET A 96 7.25 14.84 -12.10
N PHE A 97 8.06 15.89 -12.13
CA PHE A 97 7.73 17.11 -12.85
C PHE A 97 7.89 16.93 -14.35
N GLN A 98 6.86 17.31 -15.10
CA GLN A 98 6.88 17.29 -16.56
C GLN A 98 6.94 18.70 -17.12
N GLU A 99 5.90 19.50 -16.85
CA GLU A 99 5.75 20.82 -17.45
C GLU A 99 5.12 21.81 -16.47
N MET A 100 5.26 23.10 -16.77
CA MET A 100 4.63 24.18 -16.02
C MET A 100 4.07 25.26 -16.94
N PHE A 101 2.92 25.82 -16.58
CA PHE A 101 2.30 26.95 -17.29
C PHE A 101 1.89 28.04 -16.32
N VAL A 102 2.25 29.28 -16.63
CA VAL A 102 1.74 30.46 -15.94
C VAL A 102 0.47 30.88 -16.67
N CYS A 103 -0.64 30.94 -15.94
CA CYS A 103 -1.96 31.15 -16.51
C CYS A 103 -2.74 32.24 -15.77
N ILE A 104 -3.64 32.90 -16.47
CA ILE A 104 -4.73 33.70 -15.90
C ILE A 104 -5.96 32.80 -15.79
N GLN A 105 -6.53 32.68 -14.59
CA GLN A 105 -7.75 31.91 -14.39
C GLN A 105 -8.99 32.81 -14.60
N ASN A 106 -9.82 32.43 -15.57
CA ASN A 106 -11.09 33.07 -15.91
C ASN A 106 -12.23 32.05 -15.77
N ASN A 107 -12.95 32.07 -14.66
CA ASN A 107 -13.99 31.08 -14.33
C ASN A 107 -13.44 29.63 -14.40
N ASN A 108 -13.82 28.88 -15.44
CA ASN A 108 -13.39 27.50 -15.69
C ASN A 108 -12.34 27.39 -16.80
N THR A 109 -11.78 28.51 -17.28
CA THR A 109 -10.74 28.51 -18.31
C THR A 109 -9.42 29.08 -17.79
N TYR A 110 -8.31 28.57 -18.34
CA TYR A 110 -6.96 29.06 -18.07
C TYR A 110 -6.34 29.58 -19.34
N THR A 111 -5.90 30.84 -19.34
CA THR A 111 -5.21 31.43 -20.48
C THR A 111 -3.72 31.54 -20.15
N ILE A 112 -2.85 30.90 -20.94
CA ILE A 112 -1.40 30.99 -20.74
C ILE A 112 -0.97 32.45 -20.90
N THR A 113 -0.10 32.93 -20.02
CA THR A 113 0.36 34.31 -20.01
C THR A 113 1.83 34.39 -19.63
N ASP A 114 2.54 35.33 -20.23
CA ASP A 114 3.86 35.79 -19.76
C ASP A 114 3.76 37.08 -18.92
N SER A 115 2.55 37.67 -18.82
CA SER A 115 2.30 38.90 -18.07
C SER A 115 2.06 38.63 -16.58
N PHE A 116 2.80 39.36 -15.74
CA PHE A 116 2.72 39.29 -14.28
C PHE A 116 1.89 40.42 -13.65
N THR A 117 1.17 41.21 -14.45
CA THR A 117 0.44 42.40 -13.97
C THR A 117 -1.04 42.13 -13.71
N THR A 118 -1.52 40.93 -14.03
CA THR A 118 -2.94 40.56 -13.98
C THR A 118 -3.34 39.92 -12.65
N LYS A 119 -4.56 40.19 -12.18
CA LYS A 119 -5.16 39.48 -11.04
C LYS A 119 -5.50 38.03 -11.45
N ASN A 120 -5.58 37.12 -10.48
CA ASN A 120 -5.91 35.69 -10.67
C ASN A 120 -4.84 34.88 -11.44
N LEU A 121 -3.56 35.18 -11.17
CA LEU A 121 -2.46 34.37 -11.71
C LEU A 121 -2.38 33.02 -10.99
N VAL A 122 -2.25 31.97 -11.80
CA VAL A 122 -2.19 30.59 -11.36
C VAL A 122 -1.02 29.91 -12.06
N LEU A 123 -0.24 29.16 -11.30
CA LEU A 123 0.77 28.27 -11.84
C LEU A 123 0.19 26.86 -11.94
N LEU A 124 0.08 26.35 -13.16
CA LEU A 124 -0.29 24.98 -13.44
C LEU A 124 0.98 24.12 -13.52
N LEU A 125 1.10 23.09 -12.69
CA LEU A 125 2.19 22.11 -12.77
C LEU A 125 1.64 20.77 -13.24
N ILE A 126 2.21 20.23 -14.30
CA ILE A 126 1.91 18.89 -14.80
C ILE A 126 2.94 17.94 -14.20
N CYS A 127 2.45 16.94 -13.49
CA CYS A 127 3.27 15.91 -12.86
C CYS A 127 2.82 14.52 -13.28
N ASP A 128 3.76 13.58 -13.41
CA ASP A 128 3.47 12.18 -13.66
C ASP A 128 2.94 11.47 -12.41
N GLY A 129 2.21 10.38 -12.63
CA GLY A 129 1.27 9.75 -11.71
C GLY A 129 1.80 9.31 -10.35
N TYR A 130 1.53 10.15 -9.36
CA TYR A 130 1.71 9.88 -7.93
C TYR A 130 0.47 10.28 -7.13
N ASP A 131 0.29 9.64 -5.98
CA ASP A 131 -0.93 9.77 -5.19
C ASP A 131 -0.77 10.79 -4.05
N CYS A 132 -0.88 12.07 -4.40
CA CYS A 132 -0.53 13.17 -3.49
C CYS A 132 -1.55 13.41 -2.37
N GLU A 133 -2.80 12.96 -2.54
CA GLU A 133 -3.85 13.10 -1.50
C GLU A 133 -3.71 12.03 -0.42
N GLU A 134 -3.10 10.91 -0.77
CA GLU A 134 -3.06 9.74 0.09
C GLU A 134 -2.27 9.98 1.37
N PHE A 135 -1.07 10.56 1.25
CA PHE A 135 -0.22 10.83 2.41
C PHE A 135 -0.91 11.77 3.42
N PHE A 136 -1.68 12.76 2.93
CA PHE A 136 -2.47 13.62 3.80
C PHE A 136 -3.60 12.84 4.49
N THR A 137 -4.38 12.07 3.71
CA THR A 137 -5.50 11.29 4.26
C THR A 137 -5.07 10.15 5.17
N LEU A 138 -3.81 9.72 5.09
CA LEU A 138 -3.23 8.70 5.97
C LEU A 138 -3.42 9.07 7.44
N PHE A 139 -3.21 10.34 7.80
CA PHE A 139 -3.32 10.81 9.18
C PHE A 139 -4.77 10.86 9.70
N ASN A 140 -5.76 10.70 8.82
CA ASN A 140 -7.17 10.60 9.20
C ASN A 140 -7.60 9.16 9.45
N LYS A 141 -6.70 8.18 9.26
CA LYS A 141 -6.96 6.75 9.44
C LYS A 141 -6.05 6.18 10.53
N PRO A 142 -6.45 5.07 11.17
CA PRO A 142 -5.53 4.35 12.05
C PRO A 142 -4.32 3.81 11.28
N ILE A 143 -3.12 4.08 11.78
CA ILE A 143 -1.83 3.68 11.24
C ILE A 143 -1.33 2.45 12.01
N ASN A 144 -1.01 1.37 11.29
CA ASN A 144 -0.38 0.20 11.88
C ASN A 144 1.14 0.39 12.00
N TYR A 145 1.82 -0.42 12.83
CA TYR A 145 3.25 -0.23 13.06
C TYR A 145 4.13 -0.52 11.83
N ASP A 146 3.67 -1.32 10.86
CA ASP A 146 4.43 -1.56 9.62
C ASP A 146 4.55 -0.28 8.81
N LEU A 147 3.43 0.45 8.63
CA LEU A 147 3.42 1.75 7.97
C LEU A 147 4.32 2.75 8.70
N THR A 148 4.26 2.79 10.04
CA THR A 148 5.15 3.62 10.85
C THR A 148 6.63 3.33 10.54
N GLN A 149 7.02 2.05 10.48
CA GLN A 149 8.41 1.68 10.21
C GLN A 149 8.83 1.94 8.76
N TYR A 150 7.96 1.67 7.79
CA TYR A 150 8.23 1.94 6.38
C TYR A 150 8.40 3.44 6.11
N PHE A 151 7.46 4.26 6.60
CA PHE A 151 7.50 5.70 6.42
C PHE A 151 8.61 6.35 7.25
N GLY A 152 8.90 5.85 8.46
CA GLY A 152 10.05 6.29 9.25
C GLY A 152 11.38 6.07 8.51
N SER A 153 11.54 4.91 7.85
CA SER A 153 12.71 4.59 7.03
C SER A 153 12.85 5.51 5.82
N ASP A 154 11.75 5.73 5.08
CA ASP A 154 11.75 6.63 3.91
C ASP A 154 12.02 8.08 4.30
N LEU A 155 11.37 8.59 5.35
CA LEU A 155 11.58 9.96 5.83
C LEU A 155 13.03 10.19 6.25
N ALA A 156 13.65 9.23 6.94
CA ALA A 156 15.04 9.35 7.34
C ALA A 156 16.00 9.36 6.14
N ARG A 157 15.78 8.47 5.16
CA ARG A 157 16.55 8.45 3.89
C ARG A 157 16.38 9.71 3.07
N LEU A 158 15.15 10.18 2.88
CA LEU A 158 14.85 11.44 2.19
C LEU A 158 15.54 12.62 2.87
N THR A 159 15.46 12.68 4.20
CA THR A 159 16.10 13.74 4.99
C THR A 159 17.62 13.69 4.81
N GLN A 160 18.22 12.50 4.89
CA GLN A 160 19.65 12.31 4.66
C GLN A 160 20.06 12.74 3.26
N GLU A 161 19.36 12.28 2.21
CA GLU A 161 19.64 12.66 0.82
C GLU A 161 19.53 14.16 0.62
N TYR A 162 18.47 14.78 1.12
CA TYR A 162 18.26 16.21 0.99
C TYR A 162 19.39 17.03 1.63
N PHE A 163 19.74 16.78 2.89
CA PHE A 163 20.82 17.53 3.54
C PHE A 163 22.19 17.25 2.90
N SER A 164 22.43 16.03 2.40
CA SER A 164 23.65 15.70 1.67
C SER A 164 23.70 16.46 0.33
N PHE A 165 22.57 16.53 -0.38
CA PHE A 165 22.43 17.27 -1.62
C PHE A 165 22.68 18.78 -1.43
N GLN A 166 22.23 19.37 -0.32
CA GLN A 166 22.48 20.79 -0.01
C GLN A 166 23.96 21.17 0.13
N LEU A 167 24.84 20.19 0.39
CA LEU A 167 26.28 20.38 0.51
C LEU A 167 27.00 20.40 -0.85
N GLU A 168 26.32 20.10 -1.96
CA GLU A 168 26.93 20.07 -3.28
C GLU A 168 27.39 21.47 -3.72
N PRO A 169 28.66 21.64 -4.18
CA PRO A 169 29.28 22.95 -4.37
C PRO A 169 28.69 23.76 -5.54
N HIS A 170 28.14 23.09 -6.55
CA HIS A 170 27.57 23.72 -7.75
C HIS A 170 26.05 23.87 -7.70
N LEU A 171 25.46 23.61 -6.55
CA LEU A 171 24.02 23.67 -6.41
C LEU A 171 23.52 25.12 -6.45
N PRO A 172 22.55 25.44 -7.31
CA PRO A 172 21.96 26.78 -7.31
C PRO A 172 21.41 27.15 -5.93
N PHE A 173 21.55 28.43 -5.55
CA PHE A 173 21.26 28.93 -4.19
C PHE A 173 19.87 28.55 -3.67
N PHE A 174 18.89 28.37 -4.55
CA PHE A 174 17.53 28.00 -4.15
C PHE A 174 17.36 26.54 -3.72
N PHE A 175 18.25 25.61 -4.06
CA PHE A 175 18.21 24.28 -3.45
C PHE A 175 18.72 24.26 -2.00
N LYS A 176 19.38 25.33 -1.59
CA LYS A 176 19.72 25.56 -0.17
C LYS A 176 18.51 26.03 0.63
N TYR A 177 17.32 26.14 0.03
CA TYR A 177 16.12 26.48 0.78
C TYR A 177 15.65 25.31 1.65
N PRO A 178 15.27 25.58 2.90
CA PRO A 178 14.80 24.59 3.85
C PRO A 178 13.43 24.03 3.45
N ILE A 179 13.26 22.71 3.56
CA ILE A 179 11.96 22.04 3.42
C ILE A 179 11.21 22.14 4.75
N LEU A 180 9.90 22.34 4.67
CA LEU A 180 9.01 22.19 5.81
C LEU A 180 8.48 20.76 5.86
N PHE A 181 8.62 20.06 7.00
CA PHE A 181 8.10 18.70 7.13
C PHE A 181 6.62 18.74 7.51
N GLU A 182 5.77 18.91 6.49
CA GLU A 182 4.32 18.86 6.64
C GLU A 182 3.70 17.94 5.57
N PRO A 183 2.46 17.44 5.75
CA PRO A 183 1.90 16.41 4.88
C PRO A 183 1.91 16.70 3.37
N HIS A 184 1.74 17.94 2.93
CA HIS A 184 1.71 18.31 1.50
C HIS A 184 3.10 18.39 0.88
N SER A 185 4.14 18.33 1.69
CA SER A 185 5.53 18.24 1.25
C SER A 185 5.88 16.83 0.82
N PHE A 186 4.94 15.87 0.94
CA PHE A 186 5.16 14.47 0.60
C PHE A 186 4.12 13.93 -0.39
N VAL A 187 4.53 12.88 -1.09
CA VAL A 187 3.66 12.06 -1.95
C VAL A 187 3.97 10.58 -1.71
N LEU A 188 3.01 9.71 -2.05
CA LEU A 188 3.23 8.27 -2.07
C LEU A 188 3.44 7.76 -3.50
N GLU A 189 4.55 7.04 -3.70
CA GLU A 189 4.95 6.39 -4.94
C GLU A 189 4.81 4.87 -4.85
N LYS A 190 4.36 4.24 -5.94
CA LYS A 190 4.37 2.78 -6.07
C LYS A 190 5.81 2.27 -6.17
N ASP A 191 6.17 1.34 -5.29
CA ASP A 191 7.41 0.56 -5.39
C ASP A 191 7.05 -0.89 -5.77
N LEU A 192 7.52 -1.35 -6.93
CA LEU A 192 7.26 -2.72 -7.40
C LEU A 192 7.82 -3.77 -6.45
N SER A 193 8.89 -3.43 -5.72
CA SER A 193 9.54 -4.30 -4.75
C SER A 193 8.93 -4.25 -3.35
N SER A 194 7.87 -3.47 -3.11
CA SER A 194 7.26 -3.27 -1.79
C SER A 194 5.72 -3.39 -1.84
N PRO A 195 5.08 -3.95 -0.80
CA PRO A 195 3.63 -3.89 -0.68
C PRO A 195 3.12 -2.50 -0.27
N ILE A 196 3.92 -1.74 0.49
CA ILE A 196 3.62 -0.39 0.97
C ILE A 196 4.27 0.62 0.02
N LYS A 197 3.56 1.70 -0.32
CA LYS A 197 4.09 2.79 -1.15
C LYS A 197 5.27 3.49 -0.48
N GLN A 198 6.21 3.98 -1.29
CA GLN A 198 7.35 4.76 -0.84
C GLN A 198 6.96 6.22 -0.62
N VAL A 199 7.41 6.83 0.48
CA VAL A 199 7.29 8.29 0.68
C VAL A 199 8.37 9.00 -0.13
N LEU A 200 7.99 10.05 -0.85
CA LEU A 200 8.90 10.98 -1.54
C LEU A 200 8.54 12.42 -1.19
N PHE A 201 9.45 13.36 -1.46
CA PHE A 201 9.06 14.77 -1.47
C PHE A 201 8.11 15.06 -2.63
N SER A 202 7.12 15.91 -2.36
CA SER A 202 6.27 16.47 -3.39
C SER A 202 6.99 17.62 -4.09
N PRO A 203 6.62 17.91 -5.34
CA PRO A 203 6.89 19.17 -6.00
C PRO A 203 6.73 20.45 -5.17
N LEU A 204 5.71 20.47 -4.32
CA LEU A 204 5.32 21.64 -3.54
C LEU A 204 6.31 21.91 -2.41
N SER A 205 7.03 20.90 -1.92
CA SER A 205 8.00 21.01 -0.82
C SER A 205 9.01 22.15 -0.98
N PHE A 206 9.43 22.42 -2.22
CA PHE A 206 10.41 23.46 -2.55
C PHE A 206 9.87 24.90 -2.51
N VAL A 207 8.54 25.06 -2.55
CA VAL A 207 7.90 26.39 -2.64
C VAL A 207 6.96 26.68 -1.49
N LEU A 208 6.44 25.68 -0.78
CA LEU A 208 5.58 25.87 0.40
C LEU A 208 6.16 26.86 1.43
N PRO A 209 7.47 26.84 1.73
CA PRO A 209 8.08 27.85 2.60
C PRO A 209 7.92 29.31 2.12
N LEU A 210 7.69 29.55 0.82
CA LEU A 210 7.53 30.88 0.24
C LEU A 210 6.15 31.51 0.48
N LEU A 211 5.16 30.77 0.99
CA LEU A 211 3.81 31.31 1.21
C LEU A 211 3.84 32.62 2.00
N LYS A 212 2.97 33.56 1.63
CA LYS A 212 2.82 34.86 2.30
C LYS A 212 2.22 34.68 3.69
N ASP A 213 1.28 33.75 3.83
CA ASP A 213 0.61 33.44 5.08
C ASP A 213 0.91 31.98 5.49
N ALA A 214 1.75 31.79 6.51
CA ALA A 214 1.96 30.48 7.13
C ALA A 214 0.96 30.17 8.24
N SER A 215 -0.16 30.90 8.37
CA SER A 215 -1.27 30.46 9.22
C SER A 215 -1.67 29.00 8.90
N VAL A 216 -1.59 28.63 7.63
CA VAL A 216 -1.76 27.27 7.10
C VAL A 216 -0.85 26.24 7.78
N PHE A 217 0.35 26.66 8.21
CA PHE A 217 1.36 25.79 8.82
C PHE A 217 1.41 25.89 10.35
N ARG A 218 0.57 26.73 11.00
CA ARG A 218 0.61 26.94 12.46
C ARG A 218 0.42 25.67 13.29
N GLN A 219 -0.25 24.65 12.77
CA GLN A 219 -0.36 23.36 13.47
C GLN A 219 0.97 22.59 13.52
N TYR A 220 1.94 22.93 12.66
CA TYR A 220 3.26 22.30 12.57
C TYR A 220 4.40 23.25 12.97
N ILE A 221 4.10 24.52 13.25
CA ILE A 221 5.06 25.55 13.65
C ILE A 221 4.45 26.32 14.82
N PRO A 222 5.10 26.37 15.99
CA PRO A 222 4.55 27.05 17.15
C PRO A 222 4.39 28.55 16.92
N SER A 223 3.37 29.16 17.54
CA SER A 223 3.07 30.59 17.41
C SER A 223 4.18 31.50 17.95
N ASN A 224 5.04 31.00 18.84
CA ASN A 224 6.17 31.73 19.42
C ASN A 224 7.43 31.76 18.52
N PHE A 225 7.48 30.98 17.43
CA PHE A 225 8.56 31.09 16.44
C PHE A 225 8.24 32.20 15.44
N GLN A 226 8.94 33.33 15.53
CA GLN A 226 9.00 34.28 14.42
C GLN A 226 9.80 33.66 13.28
N TYR A 227 9.13 33.31 12.19
CA TYR A 227 9.79 32.86 10.97
C TYR A 227 9.71 33.97 9.89
N ASN A 228 10.84 34.23 9.25
CA ASN A 228 10.91 34.86 7.93
C ASN A 228 11.49 33.79 6.99
N TYR A 229 11.17 33.85 5.70
CA TYR A 229 11.66 32.92 4.69
C TYR A 229 13.19 32.79 4.66
N SER A 230 13.92 33.87 4.97
CA SER A 230 15.39 33.87 5.11
C SER A 230 15.91 33.29 6.44
N LYS A 231 15.01 32.87 7.33
CA LYS A 231 15.28 32.47 8.72
C LYS A 231 14.52 31.19 9.13
N ILE A 232 14.12 30.33 8.20
CA ILE A 232 13.70 28.98 8.61
C ILE A 232 14.95 28.29 9.15
N THR A 233 15.03 28.21 10.46
CA THR A 233 16.15 27.60 11.18
C THR A 233 15.99 26.09 11.21
N GLU A 234 17.08 25.38 11.47
CA GLU A 234 17.01 23.95 11.81
C GLU A 234 16.03 23.67 12.96
N SER A 235 15.80 24.62 13.86
CA SER A 235 14.79 24.50 14.92
C SER A 235 13.36 24.42 14.37
N VAL A 236 13.02 25.20 13.35
CA VAL A 236 11.70 25.13 12.70
C VAL A 236 11.53 23.82 11.95
N ILE A 237 12.56 23.40 11.21
CA ILE A 237 12.56 22.13 10.47
C ILE A 237 12.42 20.96 11.46
N GLY A 238 13.24 20.96 12.53
CA GLY A 238 13.21 19.95 13.59
C GLY A 238 11.85 19.87 14.26
N TYR A 239 11.24 21.01 14.62
CA TYR A 239 9.90 21.03 15.19
C TYR A 239 8.87 20.39 14.24
N SER A 240 8.82 20.84 12.98
CA SER A 240 7.87 20.31 12.00
C SER A 240 8.07 18.80 11.76
N PHE A 241 9.33 18.35 11.73
CA PHE A 241 9.65 16.94 11.57
C PHE A 241 9.20 16.12 12.78
N GLY A 242 9.43 16.63 13.99
CA GLY A 242 8.94 16.01 15.22
C GLY A 242 7.41 15.88 15.26
N GLU A 243 6.67 16.90 14.84
CA GLU A 243 5.20 16.84 14.73
C GLU A 243 4.75 15.78 13.71
N LEU A 244 5.39 15.73 12.54
CA LEU A 244 5.09 14.73 11.53
C LEU A 244 5.31 13.31 12.07
N LEU A 245 6.41 13.06 12.78
CA LEU A 245 6.71 11.75 13.37
C LEU A 245 5.67 11.34 14.41
N VAL A 246 5.18 12.27 15.25
CA VAL A 246 4.11 11.97 16.22
C VAL A 246 2.84 11.52 15.51
N LYS A 247 2.52 12.10 14.34
CA LYS A 247 1.37 11.67 13.54
C LYS A 247 1.53 10.27 12.94
N LEU A 248 2.75 9.75 12.83
CA LEU A 248 3.02 8.38 12.35
C LEU A 248 2.93 7.31 13.45
N LYS A 249 2.61 7.69 14.70
CA LYS A 249 2.46 6.71 15.79
C LYS A 249 1.44 5.63 15.44
N SER A 250 1.82 4.40 15.77
CA SER A 250 0.97 3.23 15.55
C SER A 250 -0.22 3.25 16.50
N ASN A 251 -1.41 3.49 15.96
CA ASN A 251 -2.67 3.60 16.71
C ASN A 251 -3.75 2.63 16.20
N HIS A 252 -3.41 1.76 15.24
CA HIS A 252 -4.31 0.71 14.76
C HIS A 252 -4.64 -0.30 15.87
N PRO A 253 -5.91 -0.50 16.25
CA PRO A 253 -6.31 -1.20 17.49
C PRO A 253 -5.79 -2.64 17.57
N ARG A 254 -5.62 -3.31 16.44
CA ARG A 254 -5.16 -4.70 16.36
C ARG A 254 -3.69 -4.86 16.01
N ARG A 255 -2.98 -3.75 15.78
CA ARG A 255 -1.60 -3.75 15.25
C ARG A 255 -0.81 -2.51 15.67
N THR A 256 -0.73 -2.29 16.99
CA THR A 256 0.05 -1.21 17.62
C THR A 256 1.40 -1.70 18.12
N ASN A 257 2.33 -0.76 18.36
CA ASN A 257 3.59 -1.02 19.03
C ASN A 257 3.94 0.14 19.99
N GLN A 258 3.74 -0.06 21.29
CA GLN A 258 3.97 0.98 22.30
C GLN A 258 5.44 1.33 22.49
N THR A 259 6.34 0.37 22.35
CA THR A 259 7.78 0.61 22.42
C THR A 259 8.21 1.55 21.29
N LEU A 260 7.75 1.30 20.06
CA LEU A 260 8.00 2.15 18.90
C LEU A 260 7.41 3.56 19.11
N ASN A 261 6.17 3.65 19.59
CA ASN A 261 5.52 4.93 19.90
C ASN A 261 6.30 5.75 20.95
N THR A 262 6.85 5.09 21.96
CA THR A 262 7.68 5.73 22.99
C THR A 262 8.99 6.27 22.39
N LEU A 263 9.59 5.56 21.44
CA LEU A 263 10.79 6.05 20.73
C LEU A 263 10.46 7.28 19.89
N ILE A 264 9.31 7.29 19.20
CA ILE A 264 8.81 8.46 18.46
C ILE A 264 8.64 9.65 19.39
N ASP A 265 7.95 9.49 20.53
CA ASP A 265 7.70 10.61 21.45
C ASP A 265 9.01 11.23 21.95
N LYS A 266 9.98 10.40 22.33
CA LYS A 266 11.32 10.85 22.75
C LYS A 266 12.06 11.59 21.64
N LEU A 267 12.07 11.03 20.42
CA LEU A 267 12.73 11.64 19.28
C LEU A 267 12.06 12.97 18.88
N ALA A 268 10.73 13.01 18.84
CA ALA A 268 9.97 14.22 18.54
C ALA A 268 10.27 15.33 19.55
N GLN A 269 10.33 15.01 20.85
CA GLN A 269 10.72 15.98 21.88
C GLN A 269 12.15 16.51 21.68
N GLN A 270 13.09 15.64 21.29
CA GLN A 270 14.46 16.04 20.98
C GLN A 270 14.54 16.95 19.74
N LEU A 271 13.74 16.68 18.71
CA LEU A 271 13.66 17.47 17.49
C LEU A 271 12.99 18.83 17.71
N LYS A 272 11.99 18.90 18.60
CA LYS A 272 11.37 20.17 19.02
C LYS A 272 12.33 21.10 19.76
N ASN A 273 13.30 20.52 20.47
CA ASN A 273 14.34 21.23 21.22
C ASN A 273 15.73 20.90 20.68
N ILE A 274 15.89 21.01 19.36
CA ILE A 274 17.10 20.57 18.67
C ILE A 274 18.34 21.34 19.13
N LYS A 275 19.44 20.62 19.38
CA LYS A 275 20.73 21.20 19.82
C LYS A 275 21.89 20.90 18.86
N LYS A 276 21.65 20.06 17.85
CA LYS A 276 22.61 19.59 16.86
C LYS A 276 21.94 19.63 15.48
N PRO A 277 22.70 19.56 14.38
CA PRO A 277 22.13 19.40 13.06
C PRO A 277 21.16 18.20 12.98
N ILE A 278 20.08 18.33 12.21
CA ILE A 278 19.02 17.31 12.10
C ILE A 278 19.55 15.94 11.72
N VAL A 279 20.54 15.89 10.82
CA VAL A 279 21.20 14.65 10.38
C VAL A 279 21.74 13.80 11.54
N CYS A 280 22.19 14.42 12.63
CA CYS A 280 22.66 13.70 13.81
C CYS A 280 21.58 12.85 14.50
N TYR A 281 20.31 13.22 14.33
CA TYR A 281 19.17 12.51 14.92
C TYR A 281 18.69 11.35 14.06
N LEU A 282 19.17 11.22 12.81
CA LEU A 282 18.81 10.10 11.92
C LEU A 282 19.42 8.76 12.37
N HIS A 283 20.42 8.80 13.26
CA HIS A 283 20.97 7.63 13.95
C HIS A 283 20.21 7.26 15.25
N ASN A 284 19.07 7.90 15.52
CA ASN A 284 18.24 7.55 16.66
C ASN A 284 17.74 6.09 16.54
N LYS A 285 17.58 5.42 17.68
CA LYS A 285 17.08 4.03 17.78
C LYS A 285 15.79 3.81 16.98
N PHE A 286 14.88 4.78 16.96
CA PHE A 286 13.66 4.72 16.14
C PHE A 286 13.97 4.46 14.66
N PHE A 287 14.85 5.27 14.06
CA PHE A 287 15.18 5.14 12.64
C PHE A 287 16.00 3.88 12.36
N ILE A 288 16.88 3.47 13.29
CA ILE A 288 17.59 2.19 13.18
C ILE A 288 16.60 1.02 13.12
N GLU A 289 15.58 1.00 13.97
CA GLU A 289 14.52 -0.01 13.91
C GLU A 289 13.75 0.03 12.59
N CYS A 290 13.44 1.22 12.08
CA CYS A 290 12.77 1.41 10.79
C CYS A 290 13.61 0.89 9.61
N TYR A 291 14.91 1.19 9.59
CA TYR A 291 15.84 0.69 8.57
C TYR A 291 15.94 -0.82 8.60
N ASN A 292 16.19 -1.39 9.78
CA ASN A 292 16.29 -2.83 9.94
C ASN A 292 14.99 -3.55 9.55
N TYR A 293 13.84 -2.90 9.73
CA TYR A 293 12.55 -3.45 9.32
C TYR A 293 12.35 -3.46 7.80
N LYS A 294 12.62 -2.32 7.13
CA LYS A 294 12.39 -2.16 5.69
C LYS A 294 13.49 -2.80 4.81
N ASP A 295 14.74 -2.71 5.25
CA ASP A 295 15.90 -3.26 4.54
C ASP A 295 16.16 -4.67 5.03
N ILE A 296 15.71 -5.63 4.24
CA ILE A 296 15.87 -7.05 4.56
C ILE A 296 17.27 -7.47 4.17
N ILE A 297 18.10 -7.75 5.18
CA ILE A 297 19.48 -8.19 4.98
C ILE A 297 19.45 -9.67 4.55
N PRO A 298 20.04 -10.03 3.41
CA PRO A 298 20.17 -11.43 3.02
C PRO A 298 21.05 -12.19 4.03
N ILE A 299 20.62 -13.39 4.40
CA ILE A 299 21.30 -14.29 5.32
C ILE A 299 21.99 -15.40 4.52
N ASP A 300 23.19 -15.76 4.96
CA ASP A 300 23.89 -16.95 4.50
C ASP A 300 23.24 -18.22 5.08
N LEU A 301 22.56 -18.98 4.23
CA LEU A 301 21.82 -20.18 4.64
C LEU A 301 22.73 -21.29 5.18
N SER A 302 24.01 -21.31 4.79
CA SER A 302 24.98 -22.29 5.29
C SER A 302 25.23 -22.12 6.79
N LYS A 303 25.26 -20.87 7.27
CA LYS A 303 25.40 -20.52 8.70
C LYS A 303 24.18 -20.96 9.52
N LEU A 304 23.02 -21.10 8.89
CA LEU A 304 21.81 -21.62 9.52
C LEU A 304 21.69 -23.15 9.42
N GLY A 305 22.65 -23.82 8.76
CA GLY A 305 22.57 -25.26 8.51
C GLY A 305 21.42 -25.66 7.57
N ILE A 306 20.92 -24.73 6.75
CA ILE A 306 19.78 -24.95 5.86
C ILE A 306 20.30 -25.29 4.47
N TYR A 307 20.19 -26.56 4.11
CA TYR A 307 20.62 -27.09 2.82
C TYR A 307 19.44 -27.71 2.08
N PRO A 308 19.33 -27.57 0.74
CA PRO A 308 18.29 -28.24 -0.03
C PRO A 308 18.57 -29.74 -0.15
N GLU A 309 17.49 -30.53 -0.19
CA GLU A 309 17.48 -31.87 -0.76
C GLU A 309 17.76 -31.80 -2.28
N MET A 310 18.20 -32.92 -2.86
CA MET A 310 18.45 -32.98 -4.31
C MET A 310 17.14 -32.99 -5.12
N GLU A 311 16.06 -33.52 -4.55
CA GLU A 311 14.79 -33.67 -5.23
C GLU A 311 14.00 -32.36 -5.27
N ILE A 312 13.45 -32.06 -6.45
CA ILE A 312 12.54 -30.92 -6.64
C ILE A 312 11.16 -31.31 -6.10
N LYS A 313 10.60 -30.48 -5.22
CA LYS A 313 9.25 -30.69 -4.64
C LYS A 313 8.18 -29.81 -5.29
N GLY A 314 8.58 -28.80 -6.05
CA GLY A 314 7.68 -27.99 -6.87
C GLY A 314 8.42 -27.15 -7.88
N SER A 315 7.80 -26.92 -9.04
CA SER A 315 8.34 -26.08 -10.10
C SER A 315 7.24 -25.21 -10.70
N GLY A 316 7.50 -23.91 -10.85
CA GLY A 316 6.56 -22.98 -11.48
C GLY A 316 7.28 -21.77 -12.07
N SER A 317 6.52 -20.84 -12.65
CA SER A 317 7.08 -19.63 -13.29
C SER A 317 7.86 -18.71 -12.33
N VAL A 318 7.62 -18.84 -11.02
CA VAL A 318 8.22 -18.03 -9.96
C VAL A 318 9.55 -18.63 -9.46
N GLY A 319 9.76 -19.93 -9.64
CA GLY A 319 10.98 -20.61 -9.18
C GLY A 319 10.81 -22.11 -8.92
N ILE A 320 11.84 -22.69 -8.33
CA ILE A 320 11.92 -24.11 -7.96
C ILE A 320 11.92 -24.22 -6.43
N VAL A 321 11.11 -25.13 -5.89
CA VAL A 321 10.98 -25.38 -4.46
C VAL A 321 11.63 -26.71 -4.11
N TYR A 322 12.50 -26.68 -3.11
CA TYR A 322 13.15 -27.83 -2.50
C TYR A 322 12.69 -27.95 -1.05
N ARG A 323 12.66 -29.17 -0.52
CA ARG A 323 12.64 -29.39 0.93
C ARG A 323 14.05 -29.26 1.47
N SER A 324 14.23 -28.75 2.68
CA SER A 324 15.53 -28.76 3.34
C SER A 324 15.92 -30.15 3.82
N LYS A 325 17.23 -30.45 3.91
CA LYS A 325 17.74 -31.73 4.43
C LYS A 325 17.30 -32.04 5.87
N CYS A 326 17.02 -31.02 6.68
CA CYS A 326 16.47 -31.20 8.03
C CYS A 326 14.96 -31.45 8.04
N GLY A 327 14.30 -31.43 6.87
CA GLY A 327 12.89 -31.71 6.69
C GLY A 327 11.92 -30.62 7.17
N LYS A 328 12.43 -29.52 7.74
CA LYS A 328 11.64 -28.47 8.42
C LYS A 328 11.31 -27.25 7.55
N TYR A 329 12.03 -27.04 6.45
CA TYR A 329 11.93 -25.82 5.66
C TYR A 329 11.66 -26.10 4.19
N ALA A 330 10.93 -25.19 3.54
CA ALA A 330 10.86 -25.09 2.10
C ALA A 330 11.86 -24.03 1.62
N ILE A 331 12.64 -24.34 0.60
CA ILE A 331 13.65 -23.48 -0.02
C ILE A 331 13.20 -23.17 -1.44
N LYS A 332 12.66 -21.98 -1.66
CA LYS A 332 12.22 -21.49 -2.96
C LYS A 332 13.36 -20.71 -3.62
N ARG A 333 13.97 -21.28 -4.66
CA ARG A 333 14.92 -20.60 -5.53
C ARG A 333 14.17 -19.83 -6.61
N CYS A 334 14.11 -18.52 -6.47
CA CYS A 334 13.44 -17.61 -7.39
C CYS A 334 14.26 -17.37 -8.67
N ASN A 335 13.58 -17.04 -9.75
CA ASN A 335 14.24 -16.59 -10.97
C ASN A 335 14.96 -15.24 -10.72
N SER A 336 16.26 -15.16 -11.04
CA SER A 336 17.08 -13.95 -10.87
C SER A 336 16.54 -12.74 -11.64
N GLN A 337 15.83 -12.96 -12.75
CA GLN A 337 15.17 -11.90 -13.53
C GLN A 337 13.96 -11.26 -12.81
N ARG A 338 13.50 -11.84 -11.70
CA ARG A 338 12.32 -11.41 -10.94
C ARG A 338 12.65 -10.87 -9.54
N LEU A 339 13.85 -10.30 -9.36
CA LEU A 339 14.33 -9.81 -8.06
C LEU A 339 13.34 -8.87 -7.35
N ALA A 340 12.70 -7.93 -8.07
CA ALA A 340 11.71 -7.02 -7.47
C ALA A 340 10.50 -7.78 -6.91
N SER A 341 9.98 -8.79 -7.64
CA SER A 341 8.88 -9.63 -7.16
C SER A 341 9.31 -10.45 -5.94
N THR A 342 10.52 -11.02 -5.97
CA THR A 342 11.08 -11.77 -4.83
C THR A 342 11.19 -10.89 -3.59
N LEU A 343 11.76 -9.67 -3.72
CA LEU A 343 11.85 -8.73 -2.59
C LEU A 343 10.48 -8.30 -2.08
N ARG A 344 9.50 -8.13 -2.98
CA ARG A 344 8.11 -7.84 -2.60
C ARG A 344 7.52 -8.97 -1.75
N GLU A 345 7.65 -10.21 -2.21
CA GLU A 345 7.17 -11.39 -1.49
C GLU A 345 7.83 -11.51 -0.11
N VAL A 346 9.16 -11.33 -0.04
CA VAL A 346 9.91 -11.36 1.22
C VAL A 346 9.44 -10.26 2.17
N ARG A 347 9.23 -9.04 1.68
CA ARG A 347 8.73 -7.92 2.48
C ARG A 347 7.33 -8.17 3.03
N VAL A 348 6.42 -8.71 2.22
CA VAL A 348 5.10 -9.10 2.69
C VAL A 348 5.22 -10.19 3.74
N LEU A 349 5.86 -11.31 3.42
CA LEU A 349 5.99 -12.46 4.32
C LEU A 349 6.62 -12.09 5.67
N ARG A 350 7.58 -11.15 5.69
CA ARG A 350 8.20 -10.65 6.92
C ARG A 350 7.22 -9.88 7.83
N MET A 351 6.24 -9.19 7.24
CA MET A 351 5.19 -8.50 7.99
C MET A 351 4.17 -9.48 8.60
N LEU A 352 4.06 -10.69 8.07
CA LEU A 352 3.02 -11.64 8.44
C LEU A 352 3.49 -12.58 9.56
N ASN A 353 2.69 -12.69 10.60
CA ASN A 353 2.89 -13.62 11.71
C ASN A 353 1.53 -14.07 12.24
N HIS A 354 1.04 -15.20 11.72
CA HIS A 354 -0.22 -15.79 12.11
C HIS A 354 -0.18 -17.31 11.85
N LEU A 355 -0.90 -18.09 12.66
CA LEU A 355 -0.89 -19.56 12.56
C LEU A 355 -1.29 -20.05 11.17
N ASN A 356 -2.29 -19.40 10.56
CA ASN A 356 -2.84 -19.78 9.25
C ASN A 356 -2.22 -19.09 8.04
N ILE A 357 -1.07 -18.45 8.21
CA ILE A 357 -0.30 -17.82 7.15
C ILE A 357 1.06 -18.52 7.05
N LEU A 358 1.56 -18.70 5.82
CA LEU A 358 2.87 -19.30 5.59
C LEU A 358 3.97 -18.50 6.30
N LYS A 359 4.69 -19.16 7.21
CA LYS A 359 5.73 -18.54 8.03
C LYS A 359 7.02 -18.32 7.25
N PHE A 360 7.46 -17.06 7.21
CA PHE A 360 8.79 -16.67 6.75
C PHE A 360 9.87 -17.14 7.73
N ILE A 361 11.01 -17.63 7.21
CA ILE A 361 12.15 -18.05 8.00
C ILE A 361 13.38 -17.21 7.68
N ALA A 362 13.76 -17.13 6.41
CA ALA A 362 14.95 -16.41 5.99
C ALA A 362 14.87 -15.99 4.51
N TYR A 363 15.67 -15.00 4.17
CA TYR A 363 15.93 -14.57 2.80
C TYR A 363 17.41 -14.67 2.53
N SER A 364 17.77 -15.18 1.36
CA SER A 364 19.11 -15.15 0.78
C SER A 364 18.98 -14.63 -0.66
N PRO A 365 20.03 -14.14 -1.34
CA PRO A 365 19.87 -13.62 -2.70
C PRO A 365 19.15 -14.63 -3.61
N ASN A 366 18.02 -14.19 -4.19
CA ASN A 366 17.11 -15.01 -5.02
C ASN A 366 16.53 -16.26 -4.34
N THR A 367 16.57 -16.37 -3.01
CA THR A 367 16.06 -17.53 -2.27
C THR A 367 15.19 -17.12 -1.09
N ILE A 368 13.98 -17.67 -1.04
CA ILE A 368 13.05 -17.50 0.09
C ILE A 368 12.98 -18.81 0.85
N VAL A 369 13.16 -18.76 2.17
CA VAL A 369 13.00 -19.90 3.06
C VAL A 369 11.76 -19.70 3.91
N THR A 370 10.86 -20.68 3.88
CA THR A 370 9.63 -20.71 4.69
C THR A 370 9.55 -22.00 5.50
N GLU A 371 8.56 -22.11 6.38
CA GLU A 371 8.20 -23.41 6.96
C GLU A 371 7.86 -24.43 5.85
N TRP A 372 8.13 -25.70 6.12
CA TRP A 372 7.72 -26.81 5.25
C TRP A 372 6.27 -27.21 5.55
N CYS A 373 5.45 -27.26 4.50
CA CYS A 373 4.08 -27.78 4.60
C CYS A 373 4.02 -29.22 4.09
N TYR A 374 3.78 -30.17 5.00
CA TYR A 374 3.94 -31.60 4.74
C TYR A 374 3.15 -32.11 3.52
N TYR A 375 1.89 -31.69 3.41
CA TYR A 375 1.01 -32.14 2.33
C TYR A 375 1.11 -31.27 1.06
N GLY A 376 1.91 -30.21 1.09
CA GLY A 376 2.01 -29.25 -0.02
C GLY A 376 0.70 -28.47 -0.19
N THR A 377 0.27 -28.28 -1.44
CA THR A 377 -0.97 -27.56 -1.77
C THR A 377 -2.20 -28.33 -1.32
N LEU A 378 -3.32 -27.63 -1.15
CA LEU A 378 -4.61 -28.25 -0.83
C LEU A 378 -5.05 -29.27 -1.90
N ASP A 379 -4.79 -29.00 -3.18
CA ASP A 379 -5.05 -29.96 -4.26
C ASP A 379 -4.19 -31.22 -4.12
N ASN A 380 -2.91 -31.09 -3.78
CA ASN A 380 -2.06 -32.23 -3.48
C ASN A 380 -2.57 -33.01 -2.26
N PHE A 381 -3.03 -32.33 -1.22
CA PHE A 381 -3.62 -32.96 -0.04
C PHE A 381 -4.87 -33.80 -0.39
N ILE A 382 -5.82 -33.21 -1.12
CA ILE A 382 -7.06 -33.89 -1.53
C ILE A 382 -6.74 -35.12 -2.39
N LYS A 383 -5.78 -35.01 -3.32
CA LYS A 383 -5.31 -36.13 -4.15
C LYS A 383 -4.62 -37.22 -3.32
N GLN A 384 -3.73 -36.85 -2.40
CA GLN A 384 -3.02 -37.81 -1.56
C GLN A 384 -3.95 -38.57 -0.61
N LYS A 385 -4.98 -37.92 -0.08
CA LYS A 385 -5.96 -38.56 0.81
C LYS A 385 -6.93 -39.49 0.09
N ASN A 386 -7.01 -39.43 -1.24
CA ASN A 386 -7.91 -40.24 -2.06
C ASN A 386 -9.36 -40.20 -1.55
N PHE A 387 -9.86 -39.01 -1.17
CA PHE A 387 -11.25 -38.87 -0.76
C PHE A 387 -12.19 -39.27 -1.92
N SER A 388 -13.32 -39.88 -1.57
CA SER A 388 -14.34 -40.28 -2.54
C SER A 388 -14.77 -39.11 -3.42
N HIS A 389 -14.74 -39.31 -4.74
CA HIS A 389 -15.05 -38.29 -5.75
C HIS A 389 -14.20 -37.00 -5.65
N HIS A 390 -13.02 -37.06 -5.00
CA HIS A 390 -12.18 -35.89 -4.70
C HIS A 390 -12.88 -34.80 -3.87
N LEU A 391 -13.94 -35.17 -3.14
CA LEU A 391 -14.70 -34.27 -2.28
C LEU A 391 -14.13 -34.25 -0.88
N LEU A 392 -14.00 -33.06 -0.30
CA LEU A 392 -13.56 -32.91 1.07
C LEU A 392 -14.69 -33.31 2.04
N PRO A 393 -14.47 -34.23 3.00
CA PRO A 393 -15.48 -34.54 4.00
C PRO A 393 -15.86 -33.30 4.83
N LEU A 394 -17.13 -33.22 5.27
CA LEU A 394 -17.64 -32.03 5.98
C LEU A 394 -16.82 -31.61 7.22
N PRO A 395 -16.32 -32.52 8.08
CA PRO A 395 -15.45 -32.13 9.18
C PRO A 395 -14.15 -31.44 8.73
N TYR A 396 -13.56 -31.91 7.62
CA TYR A 396 -12.37 -31.29 7.04
C TYR A 396 -12.73 -29.93 6.42
N PHE A 397 -13.87 -29.82 5.74
CA PHE A 397 -14.36 -28.56 5.19
C PHE A 397 -14.50 -27.49 6.27
N PHE A 398 -15.25 -27.75 7.34
CA PHE A 398 -15.46 -26.77 8.41
C PHE A 398 -14.15 -26.41 9.12
N HIS A 399 -13.29 -27.39 9.40
CA HIS A 399 -11.99 -27.15 10.02
C HIS A 399 -11.08 -26.25 9.17
N LEU A 400 -10.94 -26.57 7.87
CA LEU A 400 -10.08 -25.81 6.98
C LEU A 400 -10.65 -24.41 6.68
N VAL A 401 -11.97 -24.27 6.51
CA VAL A 401 -12.59 -22.95 6.27
C VAL A 401 -12.50 -22.07 7.51
N SER A 402 -12.67 -22.62 8.72
CA SER A 402 -12.45 -21.87 9.96
C SER A 402 -11.03 -21.29 10.03
N GLN A 403 -10.01 -22.12 9.75
CA GLN A 403 -8.62 -21.69 9.70
C GLN A 403 -8.34 -20.67 8.58
N PHE A 404 -8.91 -20.88 7.39
CA PHE A 404 -8.83 -19.93 6.29
C PHE A 404 -9.41 -18.57 6.69
N ASN A 405 -10.58 -18.56 7.33
CA ASN A 405 -11.23 -17.35 7.79
C ASN A 405 -10.42 -16.62 8.85
N ASN A 406 -9.78 -17.34 9.78
CA ASN A 406 -8.86 -16.74 10.74
C ASN A 406 -7.66 -16.08 10.05
N GLY A 407 -7.06 -16.76 9.06
CA GLY A 407 -5.97 -16.20 8.25
C GLY A 407 -6.38 -14.95 7.47
N MET A 408 -7.52 -14.99 6.78
CA MET A 408 -8.03 -13.84 6.02
C MET A 408 -8.44 -12.67 6.93
N ASN A 409 -9.04 -12.95 8.08
CA ASN A 409 -9.41 -11.93 9.06
C ASN A 409 -8.16 -11.21 9.59
N TYR A 410 -7.07 -11.93 9.85
CA TYR A 410 -5.77 -11.35 10.18
C TYR A 410 -5.24 -10.43 9.06
N LEU A 411 -5.23 -10.92 7.81
CA LEU A 411 -4.74 -10.12 6.66
C LEU A 411 -5.56 -8.83 6.48
N LEU A 412 -6.89 -8.95 6.45
CA LEU A 412 -7.78 -7.85 6.13
C LEU A 412 -7.93 -6.84 7.28
N LYS A 413 -8.06 -7.32 8.52
CA LYS A 413 -8.38 -6.45 9.67
C LYS A 413 -7.17 -6.03 10.47
N ASP A 414 -6.12 -6.83 10.52
CA ASP A 414 -4.97 -6.53 11.38
C ASP A 414 -3.84 -5.91 10.57
N VAL A 415 -3.46 -6.57 9.46
CA VAL A 415 -2.38 -6.12 8.55
C VAL A 415 -2.85 -5.05 7.56
N GLN A 416 -4.16 -5.02 7.26
CA GLN A 416 -4.77 -4.19 6.22
C GLN A 416 -4.23 -4.51 4.82
N LEU A 417 -4.08 -5.81 4.53
CA LEU A 417 -3.53 -6.35 3.29
C LEU A 417 -4.55 -7.25 2.59
N VAL A 418 -4.66 -7.09 1.28
CA VAL A 418 -5.43 -7.93 0.36
C VAL A 418 -4.47 -8.85 -0.38
N HIS A 419 -4.79 -10.14 -0.45
CA HIS A 419 -3.96 -11.17 -1.08
C HIS A 419 -4.03 -11.09 -2.62
N ARG A 420 -5.25 -11.01 -3.18
CA ARG A 420 -5.58 -10.92 -4.63
C ARG A 420 -5.28 -12.14 -5.51
N ASP A 421 -4.91 -13.27 -4.94
CA ASP A 421 -4.67 -14.53 -5.69
C ASP A 421 -5.08 -15.73 -4.84
N ILE A 422 -6.25 -15.62 -4.19
CA ILE A 422 -6.82 -16.73 -3.43
C ILE A 422 -7.27 -17.82 -4.40
N LYS A 423 -6.62 -18.98 -4.29
CA LYS A 423 -6.93 -20.21 -5.02
C LYS A 423 -6.35 -21.40 -4.28
N TYR A 424 -6.88 -22.60 -4.53
CA TYR A 424 -6.45 -23.83 -3.87
C TYR A 424 -4.94 -24.15 -4.02
N GLN A 425 -4.29 -23.65 -5.07
CA GLN A 425 -2.83 -23.81 -5.28
C GLN A 425 -1.99 -22.97 -4.30
N ASN A 426 -2.57 -21.89 -3.78
CA ASN A 426 -1.94 -20.96 -2.85
C ASN A 426 -2.35 -21.24 -1.39
N ILE A 427 -3.08 -22.33 -1.16
CA ILE A 427 -3.43 -22.84 0.16
C ILE A 427 -2.59 -24.10 0.39
N LEU A 428 -1.77 -24.10 1.43
CA LEU A 428 -0.93 -25.22 1.80
C LEU A 428 -1.48 -25.90 3.06
N ILE A 429 -1.27 -27.21 3.16
CA ILE A 429 -1.71 -28.04 4.30
C ILE A 429 -0.49 -28.68 4.96
N THR A 430 -0.47 -28.65 6.29
CA THR A 430 0.55 -29.31 7.10
C THR A 430 -0.08 -29.92 8.36
N VAL A 431 0.73 -30.60 9.15
CA VAL A 431 0.34 -31.13 10.47
C VAL A 431 0.88 -30.19 11.54
N ASP A 432 0.07 -29.90 12.56
CA ASP A 432 0.55 -29.25 13.78
C ASP A 432 1.48 -30.21 14.53
N PRO A 433 2.79 -29.92 14.64
CA PRO A 433 3.72 -30.81 15.32
C PRO A 433 3.44 -30.95 16.83
N ASN A 434 2.61 -30.09 17.41
CA ASN A 434 2.28 -30.12 18.83
C ASN A 434 0.90 -30.74 19.11
N SER A 435 0.12 -31.08 18.07
CA SER A 435 -1.20 -31.66 18.25
C SER A 435 -1.13 -33.19 18.24
N SER A 436 -1.75 -33.80 19.26
CA SER A 436 -1.98 -35.24 19.32
C SER A 436 -3.38 -35.64 18.85
N GLU A 437 -4.18 -34.67 18.42
CA GLU A 437 -5.56 -34.89 17.96
C GLU A 437 -5.59 -35.67 16.63
N PRO A 438 -6.67 -36.43 16.36
CA PRO A 438 -6.85 -37.06 15.06
C PRO A 438 -7.11 -36.02 13.96
N GLU A 439 -6.94 -36.44 12.70
CA GLU A 439 -7.42 -35.63 11.57
C GLU A 439 -8.96 -35.49 11.63
N PRO A 440 -9.51 -34.32 11.30
CA PRO A 440 -8.83 -33.15 10.74
C PRO A 440 -8.21 -32.19 11.77
N MET A 441 -8.43 -32.38 13.08
CA MET A 441 -8.09 -31.39 14.11
C MET A 441 -6.59 -31.07 14.22
N ASN A 442 -5.71 -32.01 13.89
CA ASN A 442 -4.26 -31.78 13.82
C ASN A 442 -3.77 -31.13 12.52
N LEU A 443 -4.64 -30.85 11.55
CA LEU A 443 -4.26 -30.22 10.30
C LEU A 443 -4.18 -28.70 10.46
N LEU A 444 -3.15 -28.10 9.85
CA LEU A 444 -2.98 -26.66 9.74
C LEU A 444 -3.06 -26.21 8.29
N LEU A 445 -3.92 -25.21 8.04
CA LEU A 445 -3.98 -24.49 6.76
C LEU A 445 -3.02 -23.30 6.79
N LYS A 446 -2.28 -23.09 5.70
CA LYS A 446 -1.37 -21.96 5.50
C LYS A 446 -1.69 -21.24 4.18
N ILE A 447 -2.09 -19.98 4.25
CA ILE A 447 -2.22 -19.12 3.07
C ILE A 447 -0.81 -18.71 2.60
N ALA A 448 -0.53 -18.85 1.31
CA ALA A 448 0.78 -18.68 0.70
C ALA A 448 0.72 -17.88 -0.61
N ASP A 449 1.89 -17.50 -1.14
CA ASP A 449 2.09 -16.74 -2.38
C ASP A 449 1.52 -15.30 -2.38
N PHE A 450 2.23 -14.41 -1.69
CA PHE A 450 1.86 -13.01 -1.53
C PHE A 450 2.40 -12.08 -2.63
N ASN A 451 2.82 -12.62 -3.79
CA ASN A 451 3.42 -11.81 -4.86
C ASN A 451 2.47 -10.73 -5.40
N THR A 452 1.16 -11.01 -5.38
CA THR A 452 0.14 -10.08 -5.84
C THR A 452 -0.40 -9.19 -4.72
N SER A 453 0.03 -9.32 -3.47
CA SER A 453 -0.64 -8.63 -2.37
C SER A 453 -0.46 -7.11 -2.40
N ARG A 454 -1.46 -6.39 -1.87
CA ARG A 454 -1.50 -4.92 -1.80
C ARG A 454 -2.20 -4.45 -0.54
N GLU A 455 -1.84 -3.26 -0.08
CA GLU A 455 -2.51 -2.59 1.03
C GLU A 455 -3.98 -2.26 0.65
N ILE A 456 -4.90 -2.34 1.61
CA ILE A 456 -6.33 -2.03 1.38
C ILE A 456 -6.52 -0.57 0.93
N SER A 457 -5.68 0.36 1.39
CA SER A 457 -5.75 1.79 1.02
C SER A 457 -5.59 2.00 -0.50
N ASP A 458 -4.71 1.23 -1.15
CA ASP A 458 -4.55 1.22 -2.61
C ASP A 458 -5.84 0.82 -3.34
N ILE A 459 -6.61 -0.05 -2.70
CA ILE A 459 -7.77 -0.70 -3.31
C ILE A 459 -8.99 0.17 -3.10
N MET A 460 -9.18 0.85 -1.97
CA MET A 460 -10.35 1.70 -1.71
C MET A 460 -10.54 2.88 -2.69
N LYS A 461 -9.51 3.27 -3.45
CA LYS A 461 -9.62 4.29 -4.53
C LYS A 461 -10.26 3.74 -5.81
N THR A 462 -10.34 2.43 -5.88
CA THR A 462 -11.11 1.67 -6.85
C THR A 462 -12.24 1.00 -6.05
N GLN A 463 -13.46 0.83 -6.57
CA GLN A 463 -14.54 0.22 -5.77
C GLN A 463 -14.34 -1.31 -5.62
N LEU A 464 -13.21 -1.75 -5.06
CA LEU A 464 -12.67 -3.10 -5.25
C LEU A 464 -12.39 -3.87 -3.94
N GLY A 465 -12.77 -3.36 -2.75
CA GLY A 465 -12.74 -4.20 -1.52
C GLY A 465 -13.60 -5.47 -1.68
N THR A 466 -14.64 -5.35 -2.48
CA THR A 466 -15.55 -6.39 -2.95
C THR A 466 -14.89 -7.36 -3.96
N GLU A 467 -13.72 -7.07 -4.53
CA GLU A 467 -13.06 -7.99 -5.48
C GLU A 467 -12.43 -9.22 -4.83
N GLU A 468 -11.93 -9.11 -3.60
CA GLU A 468 -11.31 -10.26 -2.92
C GLU A 468 -12.35 -11.32 -2.51
N ILE A 469 -13.62 -10.95 -2.37
CA ILE A 469 -14.68 -11.89 -1.99
C ILE A 469 -15.01 -12.89 -3.10
N VAL A 470 -14.81 -12.53 -4.38
CA VAL A 470 -15.11 -13.43 -5.51
C VAL A 470 -14.17 -14.63 -5.51
N PRO A 471 -12.83 -14.48 -5.50
CA PRO A 471 -11.91 -15.61 -5.32
C PRO A 471 -12.21 -16.48 -4.09
N ILE A 472 -12.65 -15.89 -2.98
CA ILE A 472 -13.01 -16.63 -1.77
C ILE A 472 -14.26 -17.49 -2.02
N GLY A 473 -15.30 -16.94 -2.65
CA GLY A 473 -16.50 -17.70 -3.01
C GLY A 473 -16.18 -18.88 -3.93
N LEU A 474 -15.31 -18.66 -4.93
CA LEU A 474 -14.84 -19.72 -5.84
C LEU A 474 -13.98 -20.78 -5.12
N PHE A 475 -13.21 -20.37 -4.11
CA PHE A 475 -12.46 -21.29 -3.25
C PHE A 475 -13.38 -22.17 -2.41
N LEU A 476 -14.43 -21.60 -1.80
CA LEU A 476 -15.43 -22.37 -1.06
C LEU A 476 -16.17 -23.35 -1.97
N HIS A 477 -16.54 -22.91 -3.18
CA HIS A 477 -17.13 -23.78 -4.18
C HIS A 477 -16.22 -24.95 -4.55
N PHE A 478 -14.92 -24.70 -4.75
CA PHE A 478 -13.94 -25.77 -5.02
C PHE A 478 -13.90 -26.80 -3.88
N LEU A 479 -13.88 -26.37 -2.63
CA LEU A 479 -13.86 -27.29 -1.48
C LEU A 479 -15.08 -28.22 -1.42
N LEU A 480 -16.26 -27.72 -1.83
CA LEU A 480 -17.53 -28.46 -1.78
C LEU A 480 -17.82 -29.29 -3.04
N SER A 481 -17.27 -28.91 -4.20
CA SER A 481 -17.56 -29.57 -5.48
C SER A 481 -16.41 -30.40 -6.03
N GLY A 482 -15.18 -30.16 -5.58
CA GLY A 482 -13.95 -30.70 -6.19
C GLY A 482 -13.65 -30.11 -7.58
N VAL A 483 -14.48 -29.19 -8.09
CA VAL A 483 -14.32 -28.61 -9.43
C VAL A 483 -13.43 -27.38 -9.37
N SER A 484 -12.27 -27.48 -10.02
CA SER A 484 -11.34 -26.36 -10.18
C SER A 484 -11.92 -25.32 -11.15
N HIS A 485 -12.36 -24.19 -10.61
CA HIS A 485 -12.92 -23.01 -11.30
C HIS A 485 -14.20 -23.32 -12.10
N PRO A 486 -15.40 -22.96 -11.60
CA PRO A 486 -16.60 -23.02 -12.44
C PRO A 486 -16.36 -22.18 -13.70
N LYS A 487 -16.57 -22.78 -14.88
CA LYS A 487 -16.35 -22.08 -16.14
C LYS A 487 -17.19 -20.80 -16.13
N PRO A 488 -16.63 -19.64 -16.51
CA PRO A 488 -17.47 -18.45 -16.68
C PRO A 488 -18.47 -18.77 -17.80
N ASN A 489 -19.73 -18.99 -17.45
CA ASN A 489 -20.72 -19.54 -18.37
C ASN A 489 -21.06 -18.56 -19.49
N LEU A 490 -20.98 -17.26 -19.23
CA LEU A 490 -21.18 -16.20 -20.22
C LEU A 490 -20.45 -14.92 -19.80
N LYS A 491 -19.88 -14.23 -20.80
CA LYS A 491 -19.62 -12.79 -20.73
C LYS A 491 -20.77 -12.06 -21.44
N ILE A 492 -21.67 -11.44 -20.67
CA ILE A 492 -22.69 -10.55 -21.23
C ILE A 492 -22.17 -9.13 -21.07
N GLY A 493 -21.62 -8.55 -22.15
CA GLY A 493 -20.92 -7.27 -22.08
C GLY A 493 -19.65 -7.35 -21.21
N SER A 494 -19.57 -6.54 -20.15
CA SER A 494 -18.47 -6.57 -19.17
C SER A 494 -18.70 -7.49 -17.98
N GLU A 495 -19.88 -8.12 -17.86
CA GLU A 495 -20.24 -8.94 -16.70
C GLU A 495 -19.77 -10.38 -16.86
N THR A 496 -19.11 -10.90 -15.82
CA THR A 496 -18.71 -12.32 -15.73
C THR A 496 -19.69 -13.04 -14.82
N ILE A 497 -20.35 -14.09 -15.34
CA ILE A 497 -21.26 -14.93 -14.57
C ILE A 497 -20.56 -16.24 -14.23
N TYR A 498 -20.49 -16.56 -12.94
CA TYR A 498 -19.96 -17.82 -12.42
C TYR A 498 -21.12 -18.78 -12.13
N ASP A 499 -21.04 -20.00 -12.66
CA ASP A 499 -21.99 -21.06 -12.33
C ASP A 499 -21.49 -21.87 -11.15
N VAL A 500 -22.04 -21.54 -9.98
CA VAL A 500 -21.67 -22.15 -8.71
C VAL A 500 -22.67 -23.21 -8.26
N SER A 501 -23.43 -23.78 -9.21
CA SER A 501 -24.38 -24.84 -8.93
C SER A 501 -23.68 -26.14 -8.54
N PHE A 502 -24.22 -26.81 -7.53
CA PHE A 502 -23.75 -28.12 -7.09
C PHE A 502 -24.50 -29.24 -7.80
N CYS A 503 -23.80 -30.30 -8.20
CA CYS A 503 -24.44 -31.44 -8.85
C CYS A 503 -25.36 -32.19 -7.87
N GLU A 504 -26.32 -32.95 -8.40
CA GLU A 504 -27.29 -33.69 -7.58
C GLU A 504 -26.60 -34.64 -6.59
N VAL A 505 -25.49 -35.27 -6.99
CA VAL A 505 -24.76 -36.22 -6.14
C VAL A 505 -24.21 -35.53 -4.89
N THR A 506 -23.61 -34.34 -5.03
CA THR A 506 -23.11 -33.57 -3.88
C THR A 506 -24.24 -33.03 -3.02
N ARG A 507 -25.34 -32.57 -3.64
CA ARG A 507 -26.52 -32.10 -2.91
C ARG A 507 -27.17 -33.19 -2.06
N ARG A 508 -27.17 -34.45 -2.53
CA ARG A 508 -27.72 -35.59 -1.77
C ARG A 508 -26.94 -35.89 -0.47
N ILE A 509 -25.68 -35.44 -0.35
CA ILE A 509 -24.90 -35.60 0.87
C ILE A 509 -25.53 -34.81 2.02
N ASN A 510 -25.88 -33.55 1.77
CA ASN A 510 -26.58 -32.70 2.73
C ASN A 510 -27.31 -31.54 2.00
N PRO A 511 -28.59 -31.69 1.65
CA PRO A 511 -29.29 -30.70 0.83
C PRO A 511 -29.30 -29.30 1.46
N TYR A 512 -29.54 -29.22 2.77
CA TYR A 512 -29.60 -27.96 3.51
C TYR A 512 -28.27 -27.21 3.48
N LEU A 513 -27.14 -27.89 3.71
CA LEU A 513 -25.82 -27.26 3.68
C LEU A 513 -25.51 -26.73 2.29
N TYR A 514 -25.72 -27.56 1.27
CA TYR A 514 -25.37 -27.21 -0.10
C TYR A 514 -26.27 -26.10 -0.65
N ASP A 515 -27.55 -26.04 -0.26
CA ASP A 515 -28.43 -24.93 -0.58
C ASP A 515 -28.00 -23.62 0.09
N ALA A 516 -27.71 -23.65 1.40
CA ALA A 516 -27.23 -22.47 2.12
C ALA A 516 -25.88 -21.97 1.58
N MET A 517 -24.95 -22.89 1.28
CA MET A 517 -23.66 -22.56 0.68
C MET A 517 -23.81 -22.05 -0.76
N TYR A 518 -24.75 -22.58 -1.54
CA TYR A 518 -25.06 -22.08 -2.87
C TYR A 518 -25.55 -20.63 -2.83
N GLU A 519 -26.47 -20.30 -1.92
CA GLU A 519 -26.94 -18.93 -1.74
C GLU A 519 -25.79 -18.00 -1.34
N LEU A 520 -25.00 -18.39 -0.33
CA LEU A 520 -23.86 -17.60 0.14
C LEU A 520 -22.84 -17.34 -0.98
N ILE A 521 -22.40 -18.40 -1.67
CA ILE A 521 -21.41 -18.28 -2.75
C ILE A 521 -21.98 -17.45 -3.91
N SER A 522 -23.26 -17.63 -4.25
CA SER A 522 -23.92 -16.84 -5.29
C SER A 522 -23.86 -15.36 -4.98
N MET A 523 -24.09 -14.95 -3.73
CA MET A 523 -23.97 -13.56 -3.27
C MET A 523 -22.52 -13.03 -3.32
N MET A 524 -21.52 -13.91 -3.19
CA MET A 524 -20.09 -13.54 -3.25
C MET A 524 -19.60 -13.35 -4.69
N VAL A 525 -20.16 -14.06 -5.67
CA VAL A 525 -19.64 -14.05 -7.05
C VAL A 525 -20.41 -13.12 -8.00
N VAL A 526 -21.42 -12.40 -7.50
CA VAL A 526 -22.22 -11.44 -8.30
C VAL A 526 -21.35 -10.38 -8.96
N SER A 527 -21.54 -10.11 -10.25
CA SER A 527 -20.83 -9.08 -11.02
C SER A 527 -21.03 -7.67 -10.44
N ARG A 528 -22.27 -7.35 -10.06
CA ARG A 528 -22.71 -6.08 -9.51
C ARG A 528 -22.18 -5.82 -8.08
N LEU A 529 -21.31 -4.81 -7.95
CA LEU A 529 -20.68 -4.42 -6.69
C LEU A 529 -21.68 -3.99 -5.61
N ASP A 530 -22.78 -3.34 -5.99
CA ASP A 530 -23.84 -2.90 -5.07
C ASP A 530 -24.65 -4.04 -4.45
N LYS A 531 -24.59 -5.22 -5.07
CA LYS A 531 -25.29 -6.44 -4.62
C LYS A 531 -24.35 -7.47 -4.00
N ARG A 532 -23.04 -7.33 -4.21
CA ARG A 532 -22.06 -8.30 -3.75
C ARG A 532 -21.77 -8.05 -2.27
N ILE A 533 -21.82 -9.12 -1.49
CA ILE A 533 -21.53 -9.05 -0.06
C ILE A 533 -20.06 -8.72 0.18
N ASP A 534 -19.79 -8.09 1.32
CA ASP A 534 -18.43 -7.86 1.79
C ASP A 534 -17.94 -8.98 2.72
N TRP A 535 -16.75 -8.80 3.27
CA TRP A 535 -16.12 -9.76 4.17
C TRP A 535 -16.89 -9.94 5.50
N GLU A 536 -17.50 -8.89 6.05
CA GLU A 536 -18.21 -8.97 7.32
C GLU A 536 -19.53 -9.72 7.16
N GLU A 537 -20.27 -9.41 6.09
CA GLU A 537 -21.51 -10.09 5.76
C GLU A 537 -21.26 -11.57 5.42
N TYR A 538 -20.15 -11.88 4.73
CA TYR A 538 -19.70 -13.27 4.52
C TYR A 538 -19.47 -14.00 5.86
N LEU A 539 -18.67 -13.41 6.76
CA LEU A 539 -18.37 -14.04 8.06
C LEU A 539 -19.64 -14.27 8.88
N LEU A 540 -20.55 -13.30 8.89
CA LEU A 540 -21.83 -13.40 9.59
C LEU A 540 -22.64 -14.59 9.05
N ARG A 541 -22.87 -14.64 7.73
CA ARG A 541 -23.66 -15.70 7.09
C ARG A 541 -23.00 -17.07 7.24
N TYR A 542 -21.69 -17.15 7.01
CA TYR A 542 -20.96 -18.40 7.20
C TYR A 542 -21.05 -18.91 8.64
N SER A 543 -20.97 -18.01 9.64
CA SER A 543 -21.12 -18.41 11.05
C SER A 543 -22.50 -18.97 11.37
N MET A 544 -23.56 -18.45 10.76
CA MET A 544 -24.93 -18.99 10.92
C MET A 544 -25.03 -20.39 10.34
N ILE A 545 -24.49 -20.61 9.13
CA ILE A 545 -24.42 -21.93 8.50
C ILE A 545 -23.60 -22.88 9.38
N HIS A 546 -22.38 -22.49 9.77
CA HIS A 546 -21.53 -23.34 10.60
C HIS A 546 -22.22 -23.77 11.91
N ASN A 547 -22.85 -22.83 12.61
CA ASN A 547 -23.49 -23.09 13.90
C ASN A 547 -24.74 -23.98 13.77
N SER A 548 -25.52 -23.87 12.68
CA SER A 548 -26.66 -24.78 12.48
C SER A 548 -26.18 -26.22 12.34
N PHE A 549 -25.06 -26.46 11.64
CA PHE A 549 -24.52 -27.82 11.46
C PHE A 549 -23.78 -28.38 12.68
N THR A 550 -23.08 -27.55 13.46
CA THR A 550 -22.42 -28.03 14.68
C THR A 550 -23.41 -28.30 15.81
N ASN A 551 -24.51 -27.55 15.89
CA ASN A 551 -25.53 -27.75 16.93
C ASN A 551 -26.48 -28.91 16.62
N GLU A 552 -26.79 -29.19 15.34
CA GLU A 552 -27.59 -30.37 14.95
C GLU A 552 -26.89 -31.70 15.26
N ASN A 553 -25.55 -31.74 15.22
CA ASN A 553 -24.80 -32.94 15.58
C ASN A 553 -24.77 -33.19 17.10
N MET A 554 -24.86 -32.14 17.94
CA MET A 554 -24.93 -32.32 19.41
C MET A 554 -26.32 -32.73 19.91
N ASN A 555 -27.38 -32.59 19.10
CA ASN A 555 -28.74 -33.01 19.46
C ASN A 555 -29.10 -34.42 18.95
N ASN A 556 -28.21 -35.06 18.18
CA ASN A 556 -28.41 -36.39 17.58
C ASN A 556 -27.39 -37.45 18.10
N GLU A 557 -26.56 -37.10 19.09
CA GLU A 557 -25.85 -38.04 19.99
C GLU A 557 -26.61 -38.16 21.31
#